data_AF-A0A2H6FLU6-F1
#
_entry.id   AF-A0A2H6FLU6-F1
#
_cell.length_a   1.000
_cell.length_b   1.000
_cell.length_c   1.000
_cell.angle_alpha   90.00
_cell.angle_beta   90.00
_cell.angle_gamma   90.00
#
_symmetry.space_group_name_H-M   'P 1'
#
loop_
_entity.id
_entity.type
_entity.pdbx_description
1 polymer ?
#
loop_
_entity_poly.entity_id
_entity_poly.type
_entity_poly.pdbx_seq_one_letter_code
_entity_poly.pdbx_strand_id
1 'polypeptide(L)' 'MKTKLTLRLNEDLIKNAKEYSAKSGKPISKIVADLFTVIKNEKLRKKYKITPAVKSLKGILRGKKIDESDYKKHLEEKHL' A
#
# COMPACT_ATOMS: atom_id res chain seq x y z
N MET A 1 17.09 16.25 5.59
CA MET A 1 17.22 17.43 4.70
C MET A 1 15.85 18.05 4.49
N LYS A 2 15.72 19.38 4.56
CA LYS A 2 14.46 20.07 4.20
C LYS A 2 14.59 20.58 2.76
N THR A 3 13.72 20.11 1.87
CA THR A 3 13.68 20.54 0.46
C THR A 3 12.41 21.35 0.22
N LYS A 4 12.49 22.30 -0.72
CA LYS A 4 11.35 23.14 -1.10
C LYS A 4 10.69 22.58 -2.37
N LEU A 5 9.37 22.53 -2.38
CA LEU A 5 8.56 22.19 -3.54
C LEU A 5 7.72 23.42 -3.90
N THR A 6 7.86 23.89 -5.15
CA THR A 6 7.06 24.98 -5.70
C THR A 6 6.11 24.42 -6.75
N LEU A 7 4.82 24.72 -6.62
CA LEU A 7 3.77 24.27 -7.54
C LEU A 7 3.22 25.48 -8.31
N ARG A 8 3.00 25.32 -9.62
CA ARG A 8 2.23 26.28 -10.43
C ARG A 8 0.77 25.87 -10.42
N LEU A 9 -0.11 26.76 -9.99
CA LEU A 9 -1.54 26.52 -9.80
C LEU A 9 -2.31 27.76 -10.25
N ASN A 10 -3.57 27.57 -10.64
CA ASN A 10 -4.46 28.69 -10.94
C ASN A 10 -4.74 29.52 -9.68
N GLU A 11 -4.94 30.82 -9.83
CA GLU A 11 -5.10 31.76 -8.71
C GLU A 11 -6.30 31.41 -7.82
N ASP A 12 -7.43 31.00 -8.43
CA ASP A 12 -8.62 30.58 -7.68
C ASP A 12 -8.35 29.38 -6.77
N LEU A 13 -7.52 28.44 -7.22
CA LEU A 13 -7.12 27.28 -6.42
C LEU A 13 -6.23 27.69 -5.26
N ILE A 14 -5.33 28.66 -5.47
CA ILE A 14 -4.48 29.21 -4.41
C ILE A 14 -5.35 29.91 -3.35
N LYS A 15 -6.36 30.67 -3.78
CA LYS A 15 -7.30 31.34 -2.88
C LYS A 15 -8.08 30.34 -2.03
N ASN A 16 -8.69 29.33 -2.68
CA ASN A 16 -9.44 28.29 -1.99
C ASN A 16 -8.56 27.50 -0.99
N ALA A 17 -7.32 27.20 -1.37
CA ALA A 17 -6.38 26.51 -0.48
C ALA A 17 -6.04 27.34 0.78
N LYS A 18 -5.86 28.66 0.63
CA LYS A 18 -5.62 29.57 1.76
C LYS A 18 -6.84 29.66 2.68
N GLU A 19 -8.04 29.82 2.12
CA GLU A 19 -9.29 29.85 2.90
C GLU A 19 -9.49 28.56 3.69
N TYR A 20 -9.27 27.40 3.05
CA TYR A 20 -9.37 26.11 3.73
C TYR A 20 -8.33 25.98 4.84
N SER A 21 -7.08 26.38 4.58
CA SER A 21 -5.99 26.35 5.57
C SER A 21 -6.30 27.20 6.81
N ALA A 22 -6.88 28.38 6.60
CA ALA A 22 -7.32 29.26 7.69
C ALA A 22 -8.45 28.61 8.51
N LYS A 23 -9.48 28.06 7.84
CA LYS A 23 -10.60 27.38 8.51
C LYS A 23 -10.17 26.12 9.26
N SER A 24 -9.23 25.36 8.72
CA SER A 24 -8.77 24.10 9.30
C SER A 24 -7.69 24.27 10.37
N GLY A 25 -7.13 25.47 10.54
CA GLY A 25 -5.99 25.74 11.43
C GLY A 25 -4.70 25.01 11.06
N LYS A 26 -4.60 24.50 9.81
CA LYS A 26 -3.46 23.70 9.35
C LYS A 26 -2.74 24.41 8.22
N PRO A 27 -1.41 24.59 8.26
CA PRO A 27 -0.67 25.15 7.14
C PRO A 27 -0.85 24.31 5.86
N ILE A 28 -0.94 24.98 4.71
CA ILE A 28 -1.06 24.32 3.39
C ILE A 28 0.04 23.28 3.18
N SER A 29 1.28 23.58 3.60
CA SER A 29 2.41 22.65 3.51
C SER A 29 2.17 21.33 4.27
N LYS A 30 1.48 21.38 5.41
CA LYS A 30 1.13 20.21 6.20
C LYS A 30 0.03 19.39 5.52
N ILE A 31 -0.99 20.06 4.99
CA ILE A 31 -2.08 19.42 4.22
C ILE A 31 -1.51 18.65 3.02
N VAL A 32 -0.62 19.28 2.26
CA VAL A 32 0.01 18.65 1.09
C VAL A 32 0.95 17.50 1.49
N ALA A 33 1.69 17.64 2.60
CA ALA A 33 2.54 16.56 3.10
C ALA A 33 1.73 15.32 3.52
N ASP A 34 0.59 15.53 4.16
CA ASP A 34 -0.32 14.45 4.56
C ASP A 34 -0.89 13.75 3.31
N LEU A 35 -1.30 14.50 2.28
CA LEU A 35 -1.72 13.94 0.99
C LEU A 35 -0.62 13.09 0.34
N PHE A 36 0.62 13.57 0.28
CA PHE A 36 1.73 12.79 -0.27
C PHE A 36 2.01 11.51 0.52
N THR A 37 1.76 11.51 1.83
CA THR A 37 1.85 10.31 2.66
C THR A 37 0.79 9.29 2.25
N VAL A 38 -0.45 9.71 2.02
CA VAL A 38 -1.54 8.85 1.52
C VAL A 38 -1.20 8.29 0.13
N ILE A 39 -0.79 9.14 -0.82
CA ILE A 39 -0.42 8.72 -2.18
C ILE A 39 0.74 7.71 -2.16
N LYS A 40 1.75 7.94 -1.30
CA LYS A 40 2.86 6.99 -1.10
C LYS A 40 2.34 5.66 -0.59
N ASN A 41 1.44 5.67 0.40
CA ASN A 41 0.89 4.47 1.00
C ASN A 41 -0.02 3.69 0.04
N GLU A 42 -0.79 4.35 -0.82
CA GLU A 42 -1.57 3.67 -1.87
C GLU A 42 -0.68 2.99 -2.92
N LYS A 43 0.39 3.66 -3.35
CA LYS A 43 1.39 3.05 -4.23
C LYS A 43 2.13 1.88 -3.56
N LEU A 44 2.35 1.95 -2.25
CA LEU A 44 2.94 0.85 -1.46
C LEU A 44 1.95 -0.29 -1.20
N ARG A 45 0.64 -0.03 -1.08
CA ARG A 45 -0.40 -1.07 -1.01
C ARG A 45 -0.46 -1.92 -2.28
N LYS A 46 -0.11 -1.37 -3.46
CA LYS A 46 0.09 -2.18 -4.68
C LYS A 46 1.37 -3.04 -4.65
N LYS A 47 2.31 -2.75 -3.75
CA LYS A 47 3.53 -3.51 -3.49
C LYS A 47 3.50 -4.09 -2.07
N TYR A 48 2.49 -4.91 -1.74
CA TYR A 48 2.71 -5.89 -0.68
C TYR A 48 3.88 -6.77 -1.12
N LYS A 49 5.07 -6.54 -0.55
CA LYS A 49 6.18 -7.49 -0.64
C LYS A 49 5.69 -8.76 0.03
N ILE A 50 5.35 -9.75 -0.78
CA ILE A 50 5.06 -11.10 -0.31
C ILE A 50 6.27 -11.53 0.54
N THR A 51 6.02 -11.99 1.76
CA THR A 51 7.10 -12.49 2.63
C THR A 51 7.83 -13.65 1.94
N PRO A 52 9.12 -13.90 2.24
CA PRO A 52 9.86 -14.98 1.59
C PRO A 52 9.14 -16.34 1.64
N ALA A 53 8.52 -16.66 2.79
CA ALA A 53 7.70 -17.86 2.97
C ALA A 53 6.45 -17.90 2.09
N VAL A 54 5.71 -16.80 1.98
CA VAL A 54 4.52 -16.78 1.11
C VAL A 54 4.94 -16.77 -0.37
N LYS A 55 6.11 -16.22 -0.70
CA LYS A 55 6.65 -16.24 -2.07
C LYS A 55 7.07 -17.64 -2.50
N SER A 56 7.64 -18.45 -1.60
CA SER A 56 8.00 -19.83 -1.91
C SER A 56 6.79 -20.74 -2.10
N LEU A 57 5.67 -20.45 -1.42
CA LEU A 57 4.44 -21.24 -1.53
C LEU A 57 3.53 -20.79 -2.68
N LYS A 58 3.61 -19.52 -3.11
CA LYS A 58 2.72 -18.99 -4.15
C LYS A 58 2.91 -19.72 -5.49
N GLY A 59 1.88 -20.45 -5.90
CA GLY A 59 1.82 -21.10 -7.21
C GLY A 59 2.36 -22.53 -7.26
N ILE A 60 2.81 -23.08 -6.13
CA ILE A 60 3.38 -24.45 -6.07
C ILE A 60 2.38 -25.55 -6.47
N LEU A 61 1.08 -25.29 -6.32
CA LEU A 61 0.00 -26.22 -6.69
C LEU A 61 -0.66 -25.88 -8.02
N ARG A 62 -0.14 -24.92 -8.78
CA ARG A 62 -0.76 -24.47 -10.03
C ARG A 62 -0.76 -25.61 -11.05
N GLY A 63 -1.95 -26.01 -11.52
CA GLY A 63 -2.11 -27.08 -12.50
C GLY A 63 -2.01 -28.50 -11.93
N LYS A 64 -1.85 -28.66 -10.61
CA LYS A 64 -1.92 -29.96 -9.96
C LYS A 64 -3.36 -30.27 -9.57
N LYS A 65 -3.82 -31.50 -9.81
CA LYS A 65 -5.08 -32.03 -9.27
C LYS A 65 -4.74 -32.67 -7.93
N ILE A 66 -4.84 -31.89 -6.88
CA ILE A 66 -4.62 -32.34 -5.50
C ILE A 66 -5.92 -32.11 -4.76
N ASP A 67 -6.34 -33.10 -4.00
CA ASP A 67 -7.52 -33.02 -3.17
C ASP A 67 -7.20 -33.27 -1.69
N GLU A 68 -8.23 -33.29 -0.86
CA GLU A 68 -8.08 -33.46 0.59
C GLU A 68 -7.57 -34.86 0.96
N SER A 69 -7.76 -35.86 0.09
CA SER A 69 -7.29 -37.23 0.33
C SER A 69 -5.77 -37.33 0.23
N ASP A 70 -5.15 -36.59 -0.70
CA ASP A 70 -3.69 -36.47 -0.80
C ASP A 70 -3.09 -35.90 0.49
N TYR A 71 -3.78 -34.93 1.11
CA TYR A 71 -3.35 -34.34 2.38
C TYR A 71 -3.47 -35.33 3.55
N LYS A 72 -4.58 -36.07 3.62
CA LYS A 72 -4.79 -37.10 4.65
C LYS A 72 -3.75 -38.21 4.56
N LYS A 73 -3.46 -38.69 3.34
CA LYS A 73 -2.41 -39.67 3.10
C LYS A 73 -1.03 -39.16 3.52
N HIS A 74 -0.71 -37.90 3.21
CA HIS A 74 0.54 -37.29 3.67
C HIS A 74 0.63 -37.23 5.21
N LEU A 75 -0.47 -36.93 5.90
CA LEU A 75 -0.49 -36.92 7.36
C LEU A 75 -0.29 -38.32 7.95
N GLU A 76 -0.90 -39.34 7.36
CA GLU A 76 -0.68 -40.73 7.75
C GLU A 76 0.79 -41.12 7.59
N GLU A 77 1.39 -40.91 6.42
CA GLU A 77 2.81 -41.21 6.15
C GLU A 77 3.81 -40.42 7.01
N LYS A 78 3.41 -39.25 7.50
CA LYS A 78 4.27 -38.39 8.32
C LYS A 78 4.26 -38.76 9.80
N HIS A 79 3.16 -39.36 10.27
CA HIS A 79 2.91 -39.62 11.68
C HIS A 79 2.85 -41.11 12.05
N LEU A 80 2.79 -42.01 11.06
CA LEU A 80 3.07 -43.45 11.19
C LEU A 80 4.47 -43.77 10.65
#